data_AF-A0A381L7B9-F1
#
_entry.id   AF-A0A381L7B9-F1
#
_cell.length_a   1.000
_cell.length_b   1.000
_cell.length_c   1.000
_cell.angle_alpha   90.00
_cell.angle_beta   90.00
_cell.angle_gamma   90.00
#
_symmetry.space_group_name_H-M   'P 1'
#
loop_
_entity.id
_entity.type
_entity.pdbx_description
1 polymer ?
#
loop_
_entity_poly.entity_id
_entity_poly.type
_entity_poly.pdbx_seq_one_letter_code
_entity_poly.pdbx_strand_id
1 'polypeptide(L)' 'MKPTRALTKKISRLALTTKQTNKGFYKGTGSGSMGDHTKHGGFIINWEKVRTYVPPTKDLKDYKA' A
#
# COMPACT_ATOMS: atom_id res chain seq x y z
N MET A 1 14.14 -9.96 37.68
CA MET A 1 13.86 -8.62 37.11
C MET A 1 13.97 -8.71 35.59
N LYS A 2 12.89 -8.47 34.83
CA LYS A 2 12.96 -8.47 33.35
C LYS A 2 13.21 -7.02 32.85
N PRO A 3 14.14 -6.80 31.91
CA PRO A 3 14.43 -5.46 31.39
C PRO A 3 13.22 -4.88 30.62
N THR A 4 13.08 -3.55 30.63
CA THR A 4 11.97 -2.83 30.01
C THR A 4 12.05 -2.85 28.47
N ARG A 5 10.89 -2.77 27.80
CA ARG A 5 10.74 -2.87 26.32
C ARG A 5 11.59 -1.89 25.51
N ALA A 6 12.09 -0.81 26.10
CA ALA A 6 12.98 0.13 25.45
C ALA A 6 14.45 -0.32 25.46
N LEU A 7 14.89 -1.04 26.50
CA LEU A 7 16.27 -1.54 26.67
C LEU A 7 16.60 -2.73 25.77
N THR A 8 15.59 -3.35 25.15
CA THR A 8 15.74 -4.35 24.08
C THR A 8 15.93 -3.71 22.69
N LYS A 9 15.74 -2.40 22.55
CA LYS A 9 15.89 -1.68 21.28
C LYS A 9 17.37 -1.43 20.94
N LYS A 10 18.09 -2.48 20.55
CA LYS A 10 19.02 -2.27 19.42
C LYS A 10 18.15 -1.75 18.26
N ILE A 11 18.65 -0.83 17.44
CA ILE A 11 18.09 -0.65 16.09
C ILE A 11 18.25 -2.01 15.44
N SER A 12 17.19 -2.80 15.52
CA SER A 12 17.13 -4.13 14.98
C SER A 12 17.30 -3.98 13.47
N ARG A 13 18.10 -4.83 12.83
CA ARG A 13 18.28 -4.87 11.36
C ARG A 13 17.01 -5.38 10.64
N LEU A 14 15.84 -4.90 11.09
CA LEU A 14 14.54 -5.20 10.51
C LEU A 14 14.32 -4.30 9.31
N ALA A 15 13.52 -4.78 8.37
CA ALA A 15 13.13 -4.00 7.21
C ALA A 15 12.30 -2.77 7.64
N LEU A 16 12.64 -1.60 7.09
CA LEU A 16 11.87 -0.39 7.30
C LEU A 16 10.45 -0.51 6.73
N THR A 17 9.47 0.08 7.39
CA THR A 17 8.07 0.19 6.97
C THR A 17 7.70 1.66 6.78
N THR A 18 6.48 1.92 6.32
CA THR A 18 6.02 3.28 5.98
C THR A 18 5.95 4.24 7.17
N LYS A 19 6.04 3.76 8.42
CA LYS A 19 5.86 4.57 9.64
C LYS A 19 7.11 4.66 10.54
N GLN A 20 8.26 4.17 10.08
CA GLN A 20 9.46 4.03 10.92
C GLN A 20 10.50 5.15 10.72
N THR A 21 10.27 6.07 9.80
CA THR A 21 11.24 7.12 9.42
C THR A 21 10.57 8.48 9.28
N ASN A 22 11.36 9.54 9.15
CA ASN A 22 10.93 10.93 8.93
C ASN A 22 10.64 11.23 7.44
N LYS A 23 10.41 12.53 7.15
CA LYS A 23 10.23 13.08 5.80
C LYS A 23 11.38 12.67 4.87
N GLY A 24 11.06 12.44 3.59
CA GLY A 24 12.03 12.04 2.55
C GLY A 24 12.14 10.52 2.33
N PHE A 25 11.73 9.70 3.31
CA PHE A 25 11.63 8.26 3.11
C PHE A 25 10.23 7.87 2.62
N TYR A 26 10.13 7.53 1.33
CA TYR A 26 8.92 6.95 0.75
C TYR A 26 9.08 5.44 0.58
N LYS A 27 8.09 4.68 1.05
CA LYS A 27 8.00 3.23 0.81
C LYS A 27 6.58 2.86 0.40
N GLY A 28 6.45 2.12 -0.69
CA GLY A 28 5.16 1.64 -1.18
C GLY A 28 4.62 0.45 -0.39
N THR A 29 3.34 0.15 -0.58
CA THR A 29 2.61 -0.98 0.02
C THR A 29 2.34 -2.13 -0.97
N GLY A 30 2.94 -2.09 -2.16
CA GLY A 30 2.73 -3.10 -3.20
C GLY A 30 1.43 -2.94 -4.01
N SER A 31 0.82 -1.75 -4.02
CA SER A 31 -0.46 -1.50 -4.70
C SER A 31 -0.39 -1.46 -6.24
N GLY A 32 0.80 -1.54 -6.83
CA GLY A 32 1.02 -1.38 -8.27
C GLY A 32 0.99 0.07 -8.74
N SER A 33 1.53 0.34 -9.95
CA SER A 33 1.49 1.68 -10.57
C SER A 33 0.22 1.87 -11.39
N MET A 34 -0.54 2.94 -11.11
CA MET A 34 -1.81 3.26 -11.79
C MET A 34 -1.67 4.40 -12.82
N GLY A 35 -0.45 4.85 -13.10
CA GLY A 35 -0.22 6.07 -13.90
C GLY A 35 1.19 6.60 -13.71
N ASP A 36 1.38 7.88 -14.03
CA ASP A 36 2.71 8.50 -14.12
C ASP A 36 2.75 9.87 -13.42
N HIS A 37 3.88 10.18 -12.78
CA HIS A 37 4.10 11.49 -12.17
C HIS A 37 4.37 12.54 -13.23
N THR A 38 3.89 13.77 -13.01
CA THR A 38 4.21 14.90 -13.88
C THR A 38 5.52 15.56 -13.46
N LYS A 39 6.11 16.35 -14.39
CA LYS A 39 7.32 17.15 -14.12
C LYS A 39 7.22 18.01 -12.86
N HIS A 40 6.01 18.44 -12.50
CA HIS A 40 5.75 19.36 -11.39
C HIS A 40 5.13 18.68 -10.16
N GLY A 41 5.28 17.35 -10.03
CA GLY A 41 4.85 16.60 -8.84
C GLY A 41 3.37 16.24 -8.80
N GLY A 42 2.62 16.49 -9.88
CA GLY A 42 1.28 15.96 -10.08
C GLY A 42 1.31 14.47 -10.43
N PHE A 43 0.13 13.89 -10.66
CA PHE A 43 -0.02 12.51 -11.09
C PHE A 43 -1.13 12.39 -12.13
N ILE A 44 -0.86 11.69 -13.23
CA ILE A 44 -1.82 11.42 -14.31
C ILE A 44 -2.15 9.93 -14.28
N ILE A 45 -3.43 9.60 -14.13
CA ILE A 45 -3.92 8.22 -14.10
C ILE A 45 -3.93 7.66 -15.52
N ASN A 46 -3.37 6.46 -15.69
CA ASN A 46 -3.56 5.66 -16.89
C ASN A 46 -4.71 4.66 -16.64
N TRP A 47 -5.86 4.91 -17.27
CA TRP A 47 -7.07 4.11 -17.10
C TRP A 47 -6.93 2.66 -17.57
N GLU A 48 -6.01 2.35 -18.48
CA GLU A 48 -5.71 0.98 -18.91
C GLU A 48 -5.08 0.15 -17.79
N LYS A 49 -4.38 0.80 -16.85
CA LYS A 49 -3.77 0.15 -15.67
C LYS A 49 -4.71 0.04 -14.48
N VAL A 50 -5.86 0.72 -14.53
CA VAL A 50 -6.83 0.73 -13.43
C VAL A 50 -7.57 -0.60 -13.42
N ARG A 51 -7.48 -1.32 -12.30
CA ARG A 51 -8.17 -2.58 -12.10
C ARG A 51 -9.67 -2.36 -11.96
N THR A 52 -10.46 -3.04 -12.77
CA THR A 52 -11.92 -3.07 -12.67
C THR A 52 -12.37 -4.45 -12.18
N TYR A 53 -13.42 -4.46 -11.37
CA TYR A 53 -14.06 -5.69 -10.89
C TYR A 53 -15.47 -5.69 -11.46
N VAL A 54 -15.68 -6.47 -12.52
CA VAL A 54 -16.96 -6.53 -13.21
C VAL A 54 -17.91 -7.39 -12.40
N PRO A 55 -19.04 -6.84 -11.91
CA PRO A 55 -20.02 -7.62 -11.19
C PRO A 55 -20.71 -8.63 -12.14
N PRO A 56 -21.28 -9.72 -11.61
CA PRO A 56 -22.07 -10.64 -12.42
C PRO A 56 -23.30 -9.94 -13.01
N THR A 57 -23.70 -10.37 -14.20
CA THR A 57 -24.84 -9.79 -14.94
C THR A 57 -26.20 -10.23 -14.41
N LYS A 58 -26.27 -11.35 -13.69
CA LYS A 58 -27.48 -11.81 -13.00
C LYS A 58 -27.47 -11.31 -11.57
N ASP A 59 -28.64 -10.94 -11.06
CA ASP A 59 -28.82 -10.58 -9.65
C ASP A 59 -28.38 -11.74 -8.76
N LEU A 60 -27.34 -11.49 -7.97
CA LEU A 60 -26.79 -12.44 -6.99
C LEU A 60 -27.83 -12.86 -5.93
N LYS A 61 -28.93 -12.12 -5.82
CA LYS A 61 -30.04 -12.41 -4.89
C LYS A 61 -30.81 -13.68 -5.27
N ASP A 62 -30.85 -14.01 -6.56
CA ASP A 62 -31.61 -15.16 -7.07
C ASP A 62 -30.70 -16.39 -7.36
N TYR A 63 -29.42 -16.30 -7.01
CA TYR A 63 -28.47 -17.39 -7.18
C TYR A 63 -28.80 -18.55 -6.21
N LYS A 64 -29.34 -19.65 -6.76
CA LYS A 64 -29.50 -20.92 -6.04
C LYS A 64 -28.34 -21.83 -6.39
N ALA A 65 -27.68 -22.36 -5.36
CA ALA A 65 -26.55 -23.28 -5.45
C ALA A 65 -26.96 -24.67 -5.98
#